data_AF-A0A8J7FEA2-F1
#
_entry.id   AF-A0A8J7FEA2-F1
#
_cell.length_a   1.000
_cell.length_b   1.000
_cell.length_c   1.000
_cell.angle_alpha   90.00
_cell.angle_beta   90.00
_cell.angle_gamma   90.00
#
_symmetry.space_group_name_H-M   'P 1'
#
loop_
_entity.id
_entity.type
_entity.pdbx_description
1 polymer ?
#
loop_
_entity_poly.entity_id
_entity_poly.type
_entity_poly.pdbx_seq_one_letter_code
_entity_poly.pdbx_strand_id
1 'polypeptide(L)'
;MKRIIKNQEPKSLLEHRLQPFADYDNYSQKEELRASLLTEQGHICCYCMQRIKKDEMKIEHWRSQDEYPDLQLDYNNLLGACEGRVSARKIDPKCACAVEQ
;
A
#
# COMPACT_ATOMS: atom_id res chain seq x y z
N MET A 1 -4.29 -1.44 -16.52
CA MET A 1 -3.52 -1.52 -15.26
C MET A 1 -2.09 -1.09 -15.54
N LYS A 2 -1.55 -0.13 -14.79
CA LYS A 2 -0.12 0.18 -14.85
C LYS A 2 0.62 -0.99 -14.21
N ARG A 3 1.64 -1.54 -14.89
CA ARG A 3 2.51 -2.54 -14.28
C ARG A 3 3.33 -1.87 -13.19
N ILE A 4 3.18 -2.34 -11.96
CA ILE A 4 4.04 -1.95 -10.84
C ILE A 4 5.31 -2.80 -10.96
N ILE A 5 6.44 -2.14 -11.15
CA ILE A 5 7.74 -2.80 -11.18
C ILE A 5 8.34 -2.58 -9.80
N LYS A 6 8.37 -3.66 -9.00
CA LYS A 6 8.93 -3.63 -7.65
C LYS A 6 10.42 -3.37 -7.74
N ASN A 7 10.88 -2.37 -6.99
CA ASN A 7 12.30 -2.09 -6.84
C ASN A 7 12.85 -2.83 -5.61
N GLN A 8 14.10 -2.55 -5.27
CA GLN A 8 14.68 -3.04 -4.03
C GLN A 8 13.85 -2.56 -2.84
N GLU A 9 13.42 -3.51 -2.00
CA GLU A 9 12.72 -3.20 -0.76
C GLU A 9 13.59 -2.31 0.16
N PRO A 10 12.96 -1.45 0.97
CA PRO A 10 13.71 -0.61 1.89
C PRO A 10 14.38 -1.47 2.97
N LYS A 11 15.63 -1.12 3.33
CA LYS A 11 16.43 -1.87 4.30
C LYS A 11 15.74 -2.00 5.66
N SER A 12 15.02 -0.96 6.05
CA SER A 12 14.14 -0.93 7.22
C SER A 12 13.20 -2.12 7.32
N LEU A 13 12.53 -2.48 6.23
CA LEU A 13 11.59 -3.59 6.18
C LEU A 13 12.31 -4.93 6.29
N LEU A 14 13.47 -5.06 5.65
CA LEU A 14 14.30 -6.26 5.73
C LEU A 14 14.83 -6.48 7.15
N GLU A 15 15.37 -5.43 7.78
CA GLU A 15 15.86 -5.49 9.16
C GLU A 15 14.75 -5.81 10.15
N HIS A 16 13.56 -5.24 9.95
CA HIS A 16 12.38 -5.52 10.78
C HIS A 16 11.95 -6.97 10.67
N ARG A 17 11.87 -7.51 9.46
CA ARG A 17 11.49 -8.91 9.21
C ARG A 17 12.45 -9.93 9.82
N LEU A 18 13.70 -9.54 10.08
CA LEU A 18 14.68 -10.38 10.78
C LEU A 18 14.54 -10.35 12.32
N GLN A 19 13.76 -9.42 12.87
CA GLN A 19 13.53 -9.35 14.31
C GLN A 19 12.59 -10.45 14.80
N PRO A 20 12.78 -10.97 16.03
CA PRO A 20 11.83 -11.88 16.64
C PRO A 20 10.51 -11.15 16.91
N PHE A 21 9.38 -11.82 16.61
CA PHE A 21 8.03 -11.25 16.73
C PHE A 21 7.78 -10.02 15.83
N ALA A 22 8.45 -9.95 14.69
CA ALA A 22 8.20 -8.92 13.69
C ALA A 22 6.78 -9.04 13.12
N ASP A 23 6.04 -7.94 13.19
CA ASP A 23 4.67 -7.81 12.71
C ASP A 23 4.52 -6.50 11.92
N TYR A 24 3.49 -6.40 11.10
CA TYR A 24 3.20 -5.18 10.37
C TYR A 24 2.75 -4.05 11.31
N ASP A 25 2.06 -4.37 12.41
CA ASP A 25 1.60 -3.36 13.36
C ASP A 25 2.77 -2.70 14.09
N ASN A 26 3.74 -3.51 14.54
CA ASN A 26 4.92 -3.05 15.27
C ASN A 26 6.04 -2.45 14.39
N TYR A 27 5.84 -2.40 13.07
CA TYR A 27 6.75 -1.74 12.15
C TYR A 27 6.61 -0.21 12.25
N SER A 28 7.63 0.46 12.80
CA SER A 28 7.64 1.92 13.03
C SER A 28 8.02 2.73 11.79
N GLN A 29 8.75 2.14 10.84
CA GLN A 29 9.33 2.83 9.67
C GLN A 29 8.37 2.83 8.46
N LYS A 30 7.06 2.93 8.73
CA LYS A 30 5.98 2.99 7.72
C LYS A 30 6.14 4.15 6.76
N GLU A 31 6.74 5.26 7.19
CA GLU A 31 6.98 6.42 6.35
C GLU A 31 7.97 6.18 5.20
N GLU A 32 9.06 5.45 5.46
CA GLU A 32 10.04 5.09 4.43
C GLU A 32 9.44 4.09 3.43
N LEU A 33 8.65 3.15 3.96
CA LEU A 33 7.91 2.19 3.15
C LEU A 33 6.90 2.89 2.23
N ARG A 34 6.11 3.84 2.74
CA ARG A 34 5.19 4.67 1.94
C ARG A 34 5.93 5.39 0.81
N ALA A 35 7.06 6.02 1.11
CA ALA A 35 7.85 6.74 0.10
C ALA A 35 8.32 5.79 -1.01
N SER A 36 8.84 4.62 -0.64
CA SER A 36 9.32 3.61 -1.59
C SER A 36 8.19 3.11 -2.51
N LEU A 37 7.04 2.74 -1.93
CA LEU A 37 5.85 2.31 -2.66
C LEU A 37 5.30 3.41 -3.59
N LEU A 38 5.31 4.66 -3.13
CA LEU A 38 4.85 5.80 -3.90
C LEU A 38 5.75 6.04 -5.13
N THR A 39 7.07 6.01 -4.94
CA THR A 39 8.05 6.21 -6.01
C THR A 39 7.94 5.11 -7.07
N GLU A 40 7.87 3.83 -6.68
CA GLU A 40 7.78 2.72 -7.65
C GLU A 40 6.45 2.71 -8.42
N GLN A 41 5.33 3.06 -7.77
CA GLN A 41 4.03 3.15 -8.43
C GLN A 41 3.92 4.42 -9.29
N GLY A 42 4.87 5.35 -9.17
CA GLY A 42 4.86 6.66 -9.82
C GLY A 42 3.73 7.54 -9.30
N HIS A 43 3.49 7.51 -7.98
CA HIS A 43 2.51 8.31 -7.26
C HIS A 43 1.07 8.01 -7.70
N ILE A 44 0.77 6.75 -8.03
CA ILE A 44 -0.54 6.31 -8.51
C ILE A 44 -1.11 5.25 -7.57
N CYS A 45 -2.38 5.36 -7.20
CA CYS A 45 -3.12 4.37 -6.42
C CYS A 45 -3.26 3.05 -7.19
N CYS A 46 -2.99 1.92 -6.54
CA CYS A 46 -3.11 0.58 -7.15
C CYS A 46 -4.53 0.26 -7.67
N TYR A 47 -5.58 0.79 -7.03
CA TYR A 47 -6.97 0.60 -7.44
C TYR A 47 -7.45 1.68 -8.41
N CYS A 48 -7.55 2.92 -7.93
CA CYS A 48 -8.25 3.99 -8.66
C CYS A 48 -7.42 4.57 -9.80
N MET A 49 -6.13 4.24 -9.87
CA MET A 49 -5.15 4.82 -10.79
C MET A 49 -5.06 6.36 -10.72
N GLN A 50 -5.56 6.96 -9.63
CA GLN A 50 -5.47 8.39 -9.35
C GLN A 50 -4.13 8.72 -8.71
N ARG A 51 -3.71 9.99 -8.83
CA ARG A 51 -2.52 10.48 -8.15
C ARG A 51 -2.73 10.47 -6.64
N ILE A 52 -1.75 9.91 -5.92
CA ILE A 52 -1.70 9.89 -4.46
C ILE A 52 -0.44 10.58 -3.97
N LYS A 53 -0.49 11.09 -2.74
CA LYS A 53 0.67 11.66 -2.03
C LYS A 53 0.98 10.78 -0.83
N LYS A 54 2.21 10.90 -0.32
CA LYS A 54 2.68 10.15 0.87
C LYS A 54 1.76 10.31 2.09
N ASP A 55 1.16 11.48 2.26
CA ASP A 55 0.26 11.81 3.38
C ASP A 55 -1.18 11.34 3.16
N GLU A 56 -1.62 11.24 1.90
CA GLU A 56 -3.00 10.88 1.49
C GLU A 56 -3.04 9.43 0.97
N MET A 57 -2.27 8.53 1.60
CA MET A 57 -2.19 7.13 1.20
C MET A 57 -2.12 6.18 2.40
N LYS A 58 -2.69 4.99 2.18
CA LYS A 58 -2.52 3.82 3.03
C LYS A 58 -1.67 2.78 2.32
N ILE A 59 -1.00 1.95 3.10
CA ILE A 59 -0.34 0.76 2.60
C ILE A 59 -1.41 -0.33 2.63
N GLU A 60 -1.62 -0.97 1.49
CA GLU A 60 -2.60 -2.02 1.28
C GLU A 60 -1.86 -3.34 1.05
N HIS A 61 -2.44 -4.43 1.56
CA HIS A 61 -1.94 -5.78 1.28
C HIS A 61 -2.73 -6.38 0.13
N TRP A 62 -2.04 -6.86 -0.91
CA TRP A 62 -2.71 -7.54 -2.02
C TRP A 62 -3.39 -8.82 -1.54
N ARG A 63 -2.66 -9.69 -0.84
CA ARG A 63 -3.20 -10.83 -0.11
C ARG A 63 -3.58 -10.40 1.29
N SER A 64 -4.80 -10.75 1.70
CA SER A 64 -5.35 -10.43 3.01
C SER A 64 -4.37 -10.84 4.13
N GLN A 65 -4.17 -9.95 5.10
CA GLN A 65 -3.33 -10.24 6.26
C GLN A 65 -3.90 -11.36 7.13
N ASP A 66 -5.22 -11.53 7.14
CA ASP A 66 -5.92 -12.55 7.94
C ASP A 66 -5.70 -13.95 7.37
N GLU A 67 -5.80 -14.10 6.05
CA GLU A 67 -5.61 -15.38 5.37
C GLU A 67 -4.12 -15.71 5.14
N TYR A 68 -3.26 -14.70 5.00
CA TYR A 68 -1.85 -14.85 4.67
C TYR A 68 -0.95 -14.03 5.63
N PRO A 69 -0.90 -14.38 6.92
CA PRO A 69 -0.10 -13.66 7.91
C PRO A 69 1.39 -13.68 7.58
N ASP A 70 1.91 -14.72 6.91
CA ASP A 70 3.30 -14.80 6.47
C ASP A 70 3.67 -13.75 5.40
N LEU A 71 2.67 -13.22 4.68
CA LEU A 71 2.87 -12.22 3.63
C LEU A 71 2.69 -10.78 4.12
N GLN A 72 2.43 -10.57 5.41
CA GLN A 72 2.13 -9.25 5.96
C GLN A 72 3.32 -8.26 5.85
N LEU A 73 4.55 -8.78 5.86
CA LEU A 73 5.81 -8.03 5.70
C LEU A 73 6.46 -8.26 4.32
N ASP A 74 5.81 -9.00 3.42
CA ASP A 74 6.35 -9.25 2.09
C ASP A 74 6.20 -8.00 1.21
N TYR A 75 7.32 -7.44 0.74
CA TYR A 75 7.31 -6.19 -0.03
C TYR A 75 6.53 -6.27 -1.35
N ASN A 76 6.45 -7.45 -1.96
CA ASN A 76 5.66 -7.65 -3.19
C ASN A 76 4.16 -7.68 -2.89
N ASN A 77 3.79 -8.06 -1.67
CA ASN A 77 2.42 -8.05 -1.18
C ASN A 77 1.94 -6.64 -0.75
N LEU A 78 2.84 -5.69 -0.54
CA LEU A 78 2.50 -4.33 -0.09
C LEU A 78 2.30 -3.37 -1.25
N LEU A 79 1.25 -2.56 -1.22
CA LEU A 79 0.90 -1.61 -2.29
C LEU A 79 0.50 -0.25 -1.70
N GLY A 80 0.68 0.81 -2.47
CA GLY A 80 0.16 2.13 -2.13
C GLY A 80 -1.26 2.34 -2.65
N ALA A 81 -2.22 2.51 -1.75
CA ALA A 81 -3.60 2.84 -2.07
C ALA A 81 -3.98 4.21 -1.52
N CYS A 82 -4.95 4.88 -2.13
CA CYS A 82 -5.56 6.04 -1.50
C CYS A 82 -6.38 5.59 -0.27
N GLU A 83 -6.65 6.50 0.65
CA GLU A 83 -7.45 6.21 1.85
C GLU A 83 -8.92 5.83 1.55
N GLY A 84 -9.34 5.90 0.29
CA GLY A 84 -10.73 5.70 -0.11
C GLY A 84 -11.58 6.92 0.28
N ARG A 85 -12.36 7.45 -0.64
CA ARG A 85 -13.33 8.50 -0.29
C ARG A 85 -14.62 7.85 0.19
N VAL A 86 -14.83 7.79 1.50
CA VAL A 86 -16.20 7.76 2.05
C VAL A 86 -16.69 9.21 2.08
N SER A 87 -17.19 9.72 0.95
CA SER A 87 -17.78 11.07 0.94
C SER A 87 -19.08 11.10 0.17
N ALA A 88 -20.16 11.40 0.88
CA ALA A 88 -21.49 11.75 0.38
C ALA A 88 -21.52 13.06 -0.45
N ARG A 89 -20.63 13.22 -1.44
CA ARG A 89 -20.65 14.37 -2.34
C ARG A 89 -20.47 13.92 -3.78
N LYS A 90 -21.52 14.22 -4.55
CA LYS A 90 -21.71 14.21 -6.01
C LYS A 90 -20.67 13.40 -6.79
N ILE A 91 -21.17 12.28 -7.31
CA ILE A 91 -20.54 11.40 -8.29
C ILE A 91 -19.92 12.25 -9.40
N ASP A 92 -18.60 12.45 -9.33
CA ASP A 92 -17.78 12.68 -10.52
C ASP A 92 -17.49 11.28 -11.08
N PRO A 93 -18.01 10.92 -12.27
CA PRO A 93 -18.03 9.54 -12.75
C PRO A 93 -16.65 8.91 -13.02
N LYS A 94 -15.54 9.62 -12.77
CA LYS A 94 -14.17 9.09 -12.94
C LYS A 94 -13.58 8.41 -11.71
N CYS A 95 -14.29 8.40 -10.58
CA CYS A 95 -13.75 7.94 -9.30
C CYS A 95 -14.70 6.96 -8.59
N ALA A 96 -14.98 5.82 -9.21
CA ALA A 96 -15.68 4.70 -8.57
C ALA A 96 -14.65 3.71 -8.00
N CYS A 97 -14.36 3.83 -6.70
CA CYS A 97 -13.50 2.91 -5.93
C CYS A 97 -14.31 2.13 -4.89
N ALA A 98 -15.59 1.90 -5.16
CA ALA A 98 -16.42 1.04 -4.32
C ALA A 98 -17.19 0.11 -5.23
N VAL A 99 -17.39 -1.13 -4.76
CA VAL A 99 -18.25 -2.18 -5.35
C VAL A 99 -17.43 -2.93 -6.44
N GLU A 100 -16.98 -4.18 -6.27
CA GLU A 100 -17.52 -5.34 -5.53
C GLU A 100 -16.43 -6.31 -5.03
N GLN A 101 -16.86 -7.12 -4.07
CA GLN A 101 -16.18 -8.24 -3.41
C GLN A 101 -15.67 -9.29 -4.41
#